data_AF-A0A2N3CLY5-F1
#
_entry.id   AF-A0A2N3CLY5-F1
#
_cell.length_a   1.000
_cell.length_b   1.000
_cell.length_c   1.000
_cell.angle_alpha   90.00
_cell.angle_beta   90.00
_cell.angle_gamma   90.00
#
_symmetry.space_group_name_H-M   'P 1'
#
loop_
_entity.id
_entity.type
_entity.pdbx_description
1 polymer ?
#
loop_
_entity_poly.entity_id
_entity_poly.type
_entity_poly.pdbx_seq_one_letter_code
_entity_poly.pdbx_strand_id
1 'polypeptide(L)'
;MDHDHHHAAPEMPAGAETAKDPVCGMTVAVRPDGHHAEFQGETFHFCSDKCQTKFAADPWFYASGRAATRKTSGPENVQYTCPMHPEIIRDAPGACPICGMALEPMLPSDEPSEELTDFTRRMWISAAAAVPLVILTMGELVALPVRDWIGHQTASYLEFVLATPIILWAALPFFRRGLDSLLNRSPNMWTLISIGVAAAYLYSLVATFLPGVFPEAYRMGHGVGTYYEAAVVIVALVFVGQVLELRARERTGDA
;
A
#
# COMPACT_ATOMS: atom_id res chain seq x y z
N MET A 1 -19.53 -8.70 -9.13
CA MET A 1 -20.03 -9.92 -8.47
C MET A 1 -19.55 -9.80 -7.04
N ASP A 2 -20.36 -9.14 -6.22
CA ASP A 2 -20.11 -8.93 -4.80
C ASP A 2 -20.34 -10.24 -4.07
N HIS A 3 -19.32 -10.72 -3.35
CA HIS A 3 -19.43 -11.86 -2.48
C HIS A 3 -19.81 -11.37 -1.08
N ASP A 4 -21.12 -11.21 -0.85
CA ASP A 4 -21.69 -11.00 0.48
C ASP A 4 -21.57 -12.31 1.29
N HIS A 5 -20.55 -12.37 2.15
CA HIS A 5 -20.48 -13.39 3.21
C HIS A 5 -21.40 -12.99 4.37
N HIS A 6 -22.70 -13.25 4.21
CA HIS A 6 -23.64 -13.28 5.32
C HIS A 6 -23.29 -14.45 6.25
N HIS A 7 -22.52 -14.18 7.32
CA HIS A 7 -22.42 -15.10 8.44
C HIS A 7 -23.75 -15.07 9.19
N ALA A 8 -24.57 -16.11 9.00
CA ALA A 8 -25.78 -16.35 9.75
C ALA A 8 -25.45 -16.37 11.25
N ALA A 9 -26.07 -15.48 12.02
CA ALA A 9 -26.03 -15.54 13.47
C ALA A 9 -26.64 -16.88 13.92
N PRO A 10 -25.97 -17.67 14.77
CA PRO A 10 -26.54 -18.91 15.27
C PRO A 10 -27.82 -18.59 16.05
N GLU A 11 -28.93 -19.22 15.65
CA GLU A 11 -30.22 -19.11 16.33
C GLU A 11 -30.06 -19.45 17.81
N MET A 12 -30.45 -18.48 18.66
CA MET A 12 -30.41 -18.62 20.11
C MET A 12 -31.70 -19.27 20.60
N PRO A 13 -31.65 -20.46 21.23
CA PRO A 13 -32.84 -21.02 21.87
C PRO A 13 -33.28 -20.14 23.03
N ALA A 14 -34.58 -19.85 23.10
CA ALA A 14 -35.18 -19.03 24.15
C ALA A 14 -34.99 -19.72 25.52
N GLY A 15 -34.20 -19.10 26.41
CA GLY A 15 -33.95 -19.58 27.77
C GLY A 15 -32.58 -20.24 28.03
N ALA A 16 -31.64 -20.22 27.08
CA ALA A 16 -30.28 -20.72 27.31
C ALA A 16 -29.44 -19.77 28.17
N GLU A 17 -28.63 -20.33 29.08
CA GLU A 17 -27.58 -19.58 29.79
C GLU A 17 -26.60 -18.99 28.77
N THR A 18 -26.25 -17.72 28.94
CA THR A 18 -25.36 -17.00 28.02
C THR A 18 -24.12 -16.51 28.76
N ALA A 19 -22.96 -16.67 28.13
CA ALA A 19 -21.68 -16.16 28.61
C ALA A 19 -21.12 -15.14 27.61
N LYS A 20 -20.21 -14.26 28.06
CA LYS A 20 -19.48 -13.35 27.17
C LYS A 20 -18.14 -13.97 26.80
N ASP A 21 -17.83 -13.97 25.51
CA ASP A 21 -16.51 -14.34 25.01
C ASP A 21 -15.47 -13.28 25.46
N PRO A 22 -14.43 -13.63 26.23
CA PRO A 22 -13.46 -12.67 26.77
C PRO A 22 -12.50 -12.11 25.70
N VAL A 23 -12.39 -12.74 24.53
CA VAL A 23 -11.52 -12.32 23.43
C VAL A 23 -12.22 -11.30 22.54
N CYS A 24 -13.46 -11.58 22.16
CA CYS A 24 -14.21 -10.76 21.20
C CYS A 24 -15.42 -10.04 21.81
N GLY A 25 -15.82 -10.31 23.05
CA GLY A 25 -16.95 -9.66 23.72
C GLY A 25 -18.33 -10.08 23.19
N MET A 26 -18.40 -11.06 22.28
CA MET A 26 -19.65 -11.57 21.75
C MET A 26 -20.39 -12.37 22.82
N THR A 27 -21.71 -12.23 22.89
CA THR A 27 -22.54 -13.05 23.79
C THR A 27 -22.79 -14.40 23.13
N VAL A 28 -22.43 -15.48 23.82
CA VAL A 28 -22.53 -16.85 23.32
C VAL A 28 -23.44 -17.66 24.23
N ALA A 29 -24.23 -18.57 23.65
CA ALA A 29 -25.00 -19.53 24.43
C ALA A 29 -24.06 -20.58 25.02
N VAL A 30 -24.15 -20.83 26.32
CA VAL A 30 -23.46 -21.90 27.01
C VAL A 30 -24.05 -23.22 26.53
N ARG A 31 -23.25 -23.98 25.78
CA ARG A 31 -23.61 -25.30 25.27
C ARG A 31 -22.52 -26.30 25.68
N PRO A 32 -22.88 -27.54 26.07
CA PRO A 32 -21.89 -28.59 26.37
C PRO A 32 -20.94 -28.87 25.20
N ASP A 33 -21.46 -28.75 23.97
CA ASP A 33 -20.73 -29.03 22.73
C ASP A 33 -20.06 -27.76 22.14
N GLY A 34 -20.05 -26.66 22.88
CA GLY A 34 -19.49 -25.37 22.45
C GLY A 34 -17.99 -25.24 22.72
N HIS A 35 -17.36 -24.26 22.07
CA HIS A 35 -15.97 -23.90 22.34
C HIS A 35 -15.82 -23.37 23.76
N HIS A 36 -15.02 -24.04 24.59
CA HIS A 36 -14.78 -23.66 25.98
C HIS A 36 -13.34 -23.94 26.40
N ALA A 37 -12.86 -23.22 27.41
CA ALA A 37 -11.56 -23.45 28.03
C ALA A 37 -11.66 -23.15 29.53
N GLU A 38 -10.91 -23.90 30.33
CA GLU A 38 -10.86 -23.73 31.77
C GLU A 38 -9.57 -22.99 32.15
N PHE A 39 -9.69 -21.93 32.95
CA PHE A 39 -8.54 -21.19 33.48
C PHE A 39 -8.83 -20.69 34.88
N GLN A 40 -7.93 -20.98 35.84
CA GLN A 40 -8.08 -20.65 37.27
C GLN A 40 -9.38 -21.16 37.92
N GLY A 41 -9.94 -22.28 37.44
CA GLY A 41 -11.18 -22.85 37.96
C GLY A 41 -12.45 -22.16 37.47
N GLU A 42 -12.35 -21.27 36.47
CA GLU A 42 -13.48 -20.68 35.75
C GLU A 42 -13.52 -21.19 34.31
N THR A 43 -14.74 -21.50 33.83
CA THR A 43 -14.97 -21.96 32.46
C THR A 43 -15.34 -20.78 31.57
N PHE A 44 -14.52 -20.51 30.55
CA PHE A 44 -14.75 -19.48 29.55
C PHE A 44 -15.36 -20.09 28.29
N HIS A 45 -16.30 -19.38 27.67
CA HIS A 45 -16.99 -19.82 26.44
C HIS A 45 -16.67 -18.88 25.28
N PHE A 46 -16.49 -19.44 24.08
CA PHE A 46 -16.03 -18.69 22.89
C PHE A 46 -17.00 -18.78 21.73
N CYS A 47 -17.02 -17.75 20.89
CA CYS A 47 -17.88 -17.71 19.69
C CYS A 47 -17.34 -18.55 18.53
N SER A 48 -16.04 -18.85 18.55
CA SER A 48 -15.35 -19.57 17.49
C SER A 48 -14.04 -20.20 17.99
N ASP A 49 -13.55 -21.18 17.25
CA ASP A 49 -12.23 -21.82 17.44
C ASP A 49 -11.07 -20.81 17.43
N LYS A 50 -11.21 -19.72 16.65
CA LYS A 50 -10.21 -18.64 16.59
C LYS A 50 -10.13 -17.87 17.92
N CYS A 51 -11.27 -17.61 18.56
CA CYS A 51 -11.30 -16.97 19.88
C CYS A 51 -10.73 -17.90 20.96
N GLN A 52 -11.09 -19.18 20.92
CA GLN A 52 -10.54 -20.18 21.85
C GLN A 52 -9.01 -20.28 21.72
N THR A 53 -8.48 -20.32 20.50
CA THR A 53 -7.04 -20.36 20.24
C THR A 53 -6.33 -19.09 20.75
N LYS A 54 -6.91 -17.90 20.55
CA LYS A 54 -6.37 -16.64 21.08
C LYS A 54 -6.34 -16.63 22.60
N PHE A 55 -7.40 -17.12 23.24
CA PHE A 55 -7.45 -17.25 24.70
C PHE A 55 -6.36 -18.21 25.20
N ALA A 56 -6.16 -19.35 24.54
CA ALA A 56 -5.12 -20.32 24.90
C ALA A 56 -3.68 -19.76 24.77
N ALA A 57 -3.46 -18.79 23.87
CA ALA A 57 -2.16 -18.15 23.68
C ALA A 57 -1.78 -17.19 24.83
N ASP A 58 -2.74 -16.47 25.41
CA ASP A 58 -2.53 -15.62 26.59
C ASP A 58 -3.74 -15.61 27.54
N PRO A 59 -3.95 -16.69 28.31
CA PRO A 59 -5.14 -16.81 29.16
C PRO A 59 -5.22 -15.72 30.24
N TRP A 60 -4.07 -15.29 30.77
CA TRP A 60 -4.00 -14.28 31.82
C TRP A 60 -4.50 -12.92 31.33
N PHE A 61 -4.12 -12.50 30.11
CA PHE A 61 -4.57 -11.25 29.52
C PHE A 61 -6.09 -11.20 29.35
N TYR A 62 -6.69 -12.24 28.76
CA TYR A 62 -8.13 -12.27 28.48
C TYR A 62 -8.98 -12.50 29.73
N ALA A 63 -8.56 -13.37 30.66
CA ALA A 63 -9.28 -13.62 31.91
C ALA A 63 -9.25 -12.42 32.87
N SER A 64 -8.22 -11.57 32.82
CA SER A 64 -8.10 -10.38 33.68
C SER A 64 -9.11 -9.26 33.38
N GLY A 65 -9.96 -9.40 32.35
CA GLY A 65 -10.89 -8.36 31.91
C GLY A 65 -10.23 -7.19 31.17
N ARG A 66 -8.90 -7.16 31.04
CA ARG A 66 -8.13 -6.13 30.31
C ARG A 66 -8.45 -6.10 28.81
N ALA A 67 -8.89 -7.23 28.25
CA ALA A 67 -9.35 -7.29 26.87
C ALA A 67 -10.67 -6.51 26.64
N ALA A 68 -11.56 -6.50 27.63
CA ALA A 68 -12.82 -5.76 27.55
C ALA A 68 -12.60 -4.24 27.58
N THR A 69 -11.58 -3.75 28.31
CA THR A 69 -11.18 -2.34 28.31
C THR A 69 -10.53 -1.90 26.99
N ARG A 70 -9.89 -2.80 26.24
CA ARG A 70 -9.32 -2.50 24.91
C ARG A 70 -10.39 -2.29 23.83
N LYS A 71 -11.60 -2.83 24.01
CA LYS A 71 -12.71 -2.65 23.06
C LYS A 71 -13.47 -1.33 23.19
N THR A 72 -13.26 -0.59 24.28
CA THR A 72 -13.91 0.73 24.50
C THR A 72 -13.11 1.90 23.93
N SER A 73 -11.96 1.66 23.30
CA SER A 73 -11.25 2.68 22.51
C SER A 73 -11.51 2.49 21.01
N GLY A 74 -12.73 2.83 20.59
CA GLY A 74 -12.97 3.32 19.23
C GLY A 74 -12.35 4.73 19.04
N PRO A 75 -12.14 5.20 17.80
CA PRO A 75 -11.05 6.07 17.39
C PRO A 75 -11.31 7.55 17.67
N GLU A 76 -11.48 7.95 18.93
CA GLU A 76 -11.61 9.38 19.26
C GLU A 76 -10.31 10.01 19.81
N ASN A 77 -9.25 9.23 20.03
CA ASN A 77 -7.97 9.75 20.54
C ASN A 77 -6.73 8.99 20.03
N VAL A 78 -6.74 8.49 18.79
CA VAL A 78 -5.50 7.97 18.18
C VAL A 78 -4.75 9.17 17.63
N GLN A 79 -3.69 9.58 18.33
CA GLN A 79 -2.78 10.60 17.83
C GLN A 79 -1.85 9.96 16.79
N TYR A 80 -1.67 10.66 15.67
CA TYR A 80 -0.81 10.29 14.57
C TYR A 80 0.40 11.20 14.54
N THR A 81 1.58 10.63 14.34
CA THR A 81 2.83 11.36 14.25
C THR A 81 3.59 11.06 12.97
N CYS A 82 4.42 12.00 12.53
CA CYS A 82 5.33 11.74 11.43
C CYS A 82 6.60 11.08 11.98
N PRO A 83 7.01 9.90 11.49
CA PRO A 83 8.21 9.21 12.01
C PRO A 83 9.51 10.01 11.80
N MET A 84 9.53 10.93 10.82
CA MET A 84 10.68 11.82 10.58
C MET A 84 10.54 13.20 11.24
N HIS A 85 9.34 13.58 11.66
CA HIS A 85 9.07 14.85 12.33
C HIS A 85 8.17 14.59 13.54
N PRO A 86 8.72 14.04 14.65
CA PRO A 86 7.93 13.64 15.82
C PRO A 86 7.14 14.80 16.46
N GLU A 87 7.56 16.04 16.20
CA GLU A 87 6.90 17.27 16.59
C GLU A 87 5.53 17.46 15.92
N ILE A 88 5.27 16.77 14.80
CA ILE A 88 3.98 16.80 14.11
C ILE A 88 3.08 15.74 14.74
N ILE A 89 2.08 16.18 15.49
CA ILE A 89 1.02 15.35 16.07
C ILE A 89 -0.32 15.81 15.50
N ARG A 90 -1.13 14.87 15.00
CA ARG A 90 -2.46 15.12 14.44
C ARG A 90 -3.46 14.11 14.99
N ASP A 91 -4.72 14.51 15.09
CA ASP A 91 -5.80 13.65 15.57
C ASP A 91 -6.42 12.78 14.45
N ALA A 92 -5.85 12.84 13.24
CA ALA A 92 -6.32 12.12 12.06
C ALA A 92 -5.16 11.64 11.18
N PRO A 93 -5.34 10.55 10.42
CA PRO A 93 -4.38 10.12 9.42
C PRO A 93 -4.27 11.17 8.31
N GLY A 94 -3.09 11.25 7.68
CA GLY A 94 -2.85 12.23 6.63
C GLY A 94 -1.38 12.30 6.24
N ALA A 95 -1.02 13.29 5.43
CA ALA A 95 0.36 13.56 5.06
C ALA A 95 0.99 14.59 6.01
N CYS A 96 2.25 14.37 6.37
CA CYS A 96 3.06 15.31 7.12
C CYS A 96 3.24 16.60 6.31
N PRO A 97 2.97 17.79 6.88
CA PRO A 97 3.10 19.06 6.17
C PRO A 97 4.56 19.42 5.83
N ILE A 98 5.53 18.78 6.49
CA ILE A 98 6.96 19.05 6.27
C ILE A 98 7.52 18.17 5.16
N CYS A 99 7.41 16.84 5.29
CA CYS A 99 8.03 15.90 4.35
C CYS A 99 7.05 15.13 3.44
N GLY A 100 5.74 15.28 3.63
CA GLY A 100 4.72 14.60 2.83
C GLY A 100 4.58 13.10 3.09
N MET A 101 5.29 12.54 4.07
CA MET A 101 5.10 11.14 4.48
C MET A 101 3.77 10.95 5.20
N ALA A 102 3.19 9.76 5.12
CA ALA A 102 2.00 9.43 5.88
C ALA A 102 2.27 9.53 7.39
N LEU A 103 1.28 9.99 8.13
CA LEU A 103 1.31 10.01 9.59
C LEU A 103 0.94 8.62 10.11
N GLU A 104 1.77 8.09 10.99
CA GLU A 104 1.61 6.78 11.62
C GLU A 104 0.96 6.96 13.00
N PRO A 105 0.07 6.04 13.43
CA PRO A 105 -0.52 6.11 14.77
C PRO A 105 0.57 5.95 15.84
N MET A 106 0.51 6.77 16.90
CA MET A 106 1.48 6.73 18.00
C MET A 106 1.35 5.48 18.88
N LEU A 107 0.22 4.77 18.78
CA LEU A 107 -0.01 3.50 19.46
C LEU A 107 0.11 2.37 18.42
N PRO A 108 0.87 1.30 18.71
CA PRO A 108 0.98 0.15 17.82
C PRO A 108 -0.40 -0.46 17.56
N SER A 109 -0.79 -0.53 16.29
CA SER A 109 -1.95 -1.29 15.85
C SER A 109 -1.51 -2.67 15.38
N ASP A 110 -2.10 -3.74 15.92
CA ASP A 110 -1.85 -5.14 15.52
C ASP A 110 -2.37 -5.48 14.10
N GLU A 111 -2.87 -4.50 13.35
CA GLU A 111 -3.39 -4.69 12.00
C GLU A 111 -2.29 -4.45 10.95
N PRO A 112 -2.14 -5.32 9.92
CA PRO A 112 -1.17 -5.12 8.85
C PRO A 112 -1.37 -3.74 8.22
N SER A 113 -0.30 -2.96 8.03
CA SER A 113 -0.45 -1.62 7.48
C SER A 113 -1.03 -1.69 6.05
N GLU A 114 -2.21 -1.11 5.86
CA GLU A 114 -2.86 -1.07 4.54
C GLU A 114 -1.94 -0.39 3.50
N GLU A 115 -1.11 0.57 3.93
CA GLU A 115 -0.14 1.28 3.10
C GLU A 115 0.99 0.37 2.57
N LEU A 116 1.55 -0.52 3.40
CA LEU A 116 2.58 -1.47 2.94
C LEU A 116 2.00 -2.41 1.87
N THR A 117 0.76 -2.87 2.04
CA THR A 117 0.12 -3.75 1.05
C THR A 117 -0.16 -3.02 -0.27
N ASP A 118 -0.65 -1.78 -0.23
CA ASP A 118 -0.89 -0.96 -1.44
C ASP A 118 0.43 -0.66 -2.17
N PHE A 119 1.46 -0.23 -1.45
CA PHE A 119 2.77 0.08 -2.06
C PHE A 119 3.48 -1.15 -2.59
N THR A 120 3.36 -2.29 -1.91
CA THR A 120 3.91 -3.57 -2.41
C THR A 120 3.21 -4.00 -3.69
N ARG A 121 1.88 -3.84 -3.79
CA ARG A 121 1.14 -4.14 -5.02
C ARG A 121 1.55 -3.21 -6.17
N ARG A 122 1.62 -1.91 -5.92
CA ARG A 122 2.08 -0.91 -6.91
C ARG A 122 3.52 -1.16 -7.35
N MET A 123 4.40 -1.55 -6.43
CA MET A 123 5.78 -1.94 -6.70
C MET A 123 5.84 -3.08 -7.70
N TRP A 124 5.15 -4.19 -7.43
CA TRP A 124 5.18 -5.37 -8.30
C TRP A 124 4.58 -5.09 -9.68
N ILE A 125 3.47 -4.35 -9.75
CA ILE A 125 2.85 -3.97 -11.03
C ILE A 125 3.80 -3.07 -11.83
N SER A 126 4.43 -2.08 -11.19
CA SER A 126 5.37 -1.17 -11.85
C SER A 126 6.63 -1.89 -12.31
N ALA A 127 7.18 -2.79 -11.49
CA ALA A 127 8.33 -3.61 -11.85
C ALA A 127 8.02 -4.56 -13.02
N ALA A 128 6.84 -5.20 -13.01
CA ALA A 128 6.40 -6.07 -14.09
C ALA A 128 6.22 -5.31 -15.42
N ALA A 129 5.79 -4.04 -15.38
CA ALA A 129 5.72 -3.17 -16.56
C ALA A 129 7.09 -2.61 -17.00
N ALA A 130 8.00 -2.37 -16.04
CA ALA A 130 9.34 -1.87 -16.33
C ALA A 130 10.17 -2.87 -17.15
N VAL A 131 10.05 -4.17 -16.87
CA VAL A 131 10.80 -5.22 -17.58
C VAL A 131 10.58 -5.20 -19.11
N PRO A 132 9.34 -5.32 -19.63
CA PRO A 132 9.11 -5.26 -21.07
C PRO A 132 9.48 -3.89 -21.68
N LEU A 133 9.30 -2.78 -20.94
CA LEU A 133 9.75 -1.47 -21.41
C LEU A 133 11.27 -1.42 -21.61
N VAL A 134 12.05 -1.89 -20.64
CA VAL A 134 13.51 -1.97 -20.73
C VAL A 134 13.96 -2.88 -21.87
N ILE A 135 13.25 -4.01 -22.09
CA ILE A 135 13.54 -4.90 -23.22
C ILE A 135 13.26 -4.20 -24.56
N LEU A 136 12.18 -3.43 -24.67
CA LEU A 136 11.85 -2.70 -25.90
C LEU A 136 12.85 -1.59 -26.20
N THR A 137 13.34 -0.86 -25.19
CA THR A 137 14.22 0.29 -25.39
C THR A 137 15.70 -0.09 -25.46
N MET A 138 16.13 -1.07 -24.67
CA MET A 138 17.53 -1.47 -24.53
C MET A 138 17.83 -2.85 -25.13
N GLY A 139 16.85 -3.52 -25.76
CA GLY A 139 17.02 -4.85 -26.34
C GLY A 139 18.14 -4.94 -27.38
N GLU A 140 18.31 -3.90 -28.20
CA GLU A 140 19.36 -3.83 -29.22
C GLU A 140 20.78 -3.92 -28.62
N LEU A 141 20.99 -3.37 -27.42
CA LEU A 141 22.28 -3.44 -26.70
C LEU A 141 22.61 -4.86 -26.24
N VAL A 142 21.60 -5.74 -26.12
CA VAL A 142 21.72 -7.15 -25.70
C VAL A 142 21.51 -8.10 -26.89
N ALA A 143 21.67 -7.60 -28.12
CA ALA A 143 21.47 -8.35 -29.37
C ALA A 143 20.04 -8.92 -29.58
N LEU A 144 19.04 -8.31 -28.94
CA LEU A 144 17.61 -8.60 -29.14
C LEU A 144 16.96 -7.38 -29.81
N PRO A 145 16.98 -7.27 -31.15
CA PRO A 145 16.43 -6.12 -31.87
C PRO A 145 14.90 -6.20 -31.97
N VAL A 146 14.22 -6.21 -30.82
CA VAL A 146 12.76 -6.35 -30.73
C VAL A 146 12.06 -5.19 -31.46
N ARG A 147 12.64 -3.99 -31.41
CA ARG A 147 12.15 -2.79 -32.13
C ARG A 147 12.18 -2.96 -33.65
N ASP A 148 13.19 -3.63 -34.20
CA ASP A 148 13.26 -3.91 -35.64
C ASP A 148 12.21 -4.93 -36.08
N TRP A 149 11.85 -5.88 -35.20
CA TRP A 149 10.86 -6.91 -35.51
C TRP A 149 9.43 -6.38 -35.56
N ILE A 150 9.07 -5.51 -34.62
CA ILE A 150 7.69 -4.99 -34.50
C ILE A 150 7.50 -3.65 -35.22
N GLY A 151 8.59 -2.93 -35.50
CA GLY A 151 8.61 -1.58 -36.05
C GLY A 151 8.80 -0.51 -34.99
N HIS A 152 9.57 0.53 -35.33
CA HIS A 152 9.91 1.62 -34.39
C HIS A 152 8.68 2.39 -33.89
N GLN A 153 7.69 2.62 -34.76
CA GLN A 153 6.49 3.39 -34.42
C GLN A 153 5.53 2.59 -33.52
N THR A 154 5.34 1.30 -33.79
CA THR A 154 4.50 0.41 -32.96
C THR A 154 5.14 0.18 -31.60
N ALA A 155 6.47 0.04 -31.53
CA ALA A 155 7.21 -0.03 -30.27
C ALA A 155 6.98 1.21 -29.41
N SER A 156 7.03 2.41 -30.02
CA SER A 156 6.77 3.68 -29.31
C SER A 156 5.35 3.76 -28.75
N TYR A 157 4.34 3.30 -29.50
CA TYR A 157 2.97 3.22 -29.00
C TYR A 157 2.80 2.17 -27.89
N LEU A 158 3.48 1.03 -28.01
CA LEU A 158 3.45 -0.01 -26.99
C LEU A 158 4.08 0.50 -25.69
N GLU A 159 5.20 1.21 -25.77
CA GLU A 159 5.83 1.87 -24.63
C GLU A 159 4.88 2.85 -23.94
N PHE A 160 4.21 3.71 -24.72
CA PHE A 160 3.19 4.63 -24.21
C PHE A 160 2.07 3.88 -23.48
N VAL A 161 1.51 2.83 -24.08
CA VAL A 161 0.40 2.05 -23.50
C VAL A 161 0.82 1.36 -22.21
N LEU A 162 2.05 0.83 -22.12
CA LEU A 162 2.56 0.20 -20.91
C LEU A 162 2.89 1.23 -19.81
N ALA A 163 3.46 2.37 -20.17
CA ALA A 163 3.86 3.39 -19.21
C ALA A 163 2.69 4.17 -18.62
N THR A 164 1.67 4.47 -19.43
CA THR A 164 0.56 5.35 -19.04
C THR A 164 -0.15 4.92 -17.74
N PRO A 165 -0.56 3.63 -17.56
CA PRO A 165 -1.17 3.19 -16.32
C PRO A 165 -0.24 3.33 -15.11
N ILE A 166 1.06 3.09 -15.29
CA ILE A 166 2.03 3.19 -14.19
C ILE A 166 2.20 4.66 -13.76
N ILE A 167 2.33 5.57 -14.72
CA ILE A 167 2.50 6.99 -14.42
C ILE A 167 1.21 7.59 -13.84
N LEU A 168 0.04 7.29 -14.42
CA LEU A 168 -1.21 7.92 -13.99
C LEU A 168 -1.81 7.29 -12.73
N TRP A 169 -1.69 5.97 -12.54
CA TRP A 169 -2.28 5.27 -11.39
C TRP A 169 -1.24 4.97 -10.31
N ALA A 170 -0.13 4.30 -10.66
CA ALA A 170 0.83 3.86 -9.65
C ALA A 170 1.56 5.07 -9.03
N ALA A 171 2.08 6.00 -9.83
CA ALA A 171 2.82 7.16 -9.36
C ALA A 171 1.96 8.31 -8.80
N LEU A 172 0.63 8.19 -8.82
CA LEU A 172 -0.29 9.22 -8.30
C LEU A 172 0.02 9.69 -6.87
N PRO A 173 0.37 8.82 -5.89
CA PRO A 173 0.74 9.26 -4.54
C PRO A 173 1.99 10.15 -4.54
N PHE A 174 2.94 9.90 -5.44
CA PHE A 174 4.18 10.67 -5.54
C PHE A 174 3.90 12.06 -6.09
N PHE A 175 3.05 12.16 -7.13
CA PHE A 175 2.64 13.45 -7.68
C PHE A 175 1.87 14.29 -6.66
N ARG A 176 0.99 13.69 -5.86
CA ARG A 176 0.30 14.40 -4.77
C ARG A 176 1.30 14.97 -3.77
N ARG A 177 2.24 14.15 -3.27
CA ARG A 177 3.29 14.60 -2.35
C ARG A 177 4.22 15.66 -2.96
N GLY A 178 4.54 15.54 -4.24
CA GLY A 178 5.33 16.54 -4.96
C GLY A 178 4.60 17.87 -5.10
N LEU A 179 3.30 17.84 -5.41
CA LEU A 179 2.47 19.05 -5.47
C LEU A 179 2.31 19.70 -4.08
N ASP A 180 2.10 18.91 -3.04
CA ASP A 180 2.01 19.41 -1.66
C ASP A 180 3.33 20.07 -1.24
N SER A 181 4.47 19.45 -1.55
CA SER A 181 5.81 20.00 -1.29
C SER A 181 6.06 21.32 -2.04
N LEU A 182 5.58 21.43 -3.28
CA LEU A 182 5.66 22.66 -4.06
C LEU A 182 4.76 23.76 -3.49
N LEU A 183 3.52 23.42 -3.13
CA LEU A 183 2.55 24.35 -2.56
C LEU A 183 3.01 24.88 -1.19
N ASN A 184 3.56 24.01 -0.36
CA ASN A 184 4.09 24.34 0.96
C ASN A 184 5.48 25.01 0.90
N ARG A 185 6.04 25.21 -0.30
CA ARG A 185 7.37 25.78 -0.56
C ARG A 185 8.50 25.08 0.20
N SER A 186 8.37 23.77 0.39
CA SER A 186 9.33 22.91 1.08
C SER A 186 9.85 21.80 0.14
N PRO A 187 10.65 22.15 -0.88
CA PRO A 187 11.11 21.20 -1.90
C PRO A 187 11.89 20.05 -1.26
N ASN A 188 11.52 18.83 -1.62
CA ASN A 188 12.08 17.60 -1.07
C ASN A 188 12.23 16.52 -2.16
N MET A 189 12.58 15.29 -1.75
CA MET A 189 12.74 14.14 -2.65
C MET A 189 11.52 13.93 -3.58
N TRP A 190 10.30 14.09 -3.07
CA TRP A 190 9.06 13.90 -3.84
C TRP A 190 8.89 14.93 -4.94
N THR A 191 9.31 16.17 -4.70
CA THR A 191 9.31 17.22 -5.73
C THR A 191 10.23 16.84 -6.88
N LEU A 192 11.46 16.38 -6.58
CA LEU A 192 12.43 15.98 -7.60
C LEU A 192 11.91 14.80 -8.44
N ILE A 193 11.40 13.75 -7.78
CA ILE A 193 10.84 12.57 -8.45
C ILE A 193 9.67 12.98 -9.35
N SER A 194 8.74 13.77 -8.82
CA SER A 194 7.55 14.21 -9.56
C SER A 194 7.92 15.00 -10.81
N ILE A 195 8.85 15.97 -10.69
CA ILE A 195 9.28 16.76 -11.85
C ILE A 195 10.00 15.89 -12.87
N GLY A 196 10.91 15.01 -12.44
CA GLY A 196 11.66 14.14 -13.36
C GLY A 196 10.77 13.17 -14.13
N VAL A 197 9.87 12.47 -13.43
CA VAL A 197 8.93 11.52 -14.05
C VAL A 197 7.94 12.25 -14.96
N ALA A 198 7.40 13.39 -14.53
CA ALA A 198 6.49 14.18 -15.36
C ALA A 198 7.18 14.72 -16.62
N ALA A 199 8.40 15.25 -16.49
CA ALA A 199 9.16 15.77 -17.62
C ALA A 199 9.48 14.66 -18.63
N ALA A 200 9.96 13.50 -18.17
CA ALA A 200 10.26 12.36 -19.03
C ALA A 200 8.99 11.85 -19.75
N TYR A 201 7.87 11.72 -19.03
CA TYR A 201 6.62 11.25 -19.61
C TYR A 201 6.03 12.25 -20.61
N LEU A 202 5.96 13.54 -20.28
CA LEU A 202 5.44 14.58 -21.17
C LEU A 202 6.29 14.73 -22.42
N TYR A 203 7.63 14.74 -22.28
CA TYR A 203 8.52 14.73 -23.43
C TYR A 203 8.24 13.54 -24.33
N SER A 204 8.12 12.34 -23.77
CA SER A 204 7.89 11.11 -24.52
C SER A 204 6.54 11.12 -25.25
N LEU A 205 5.53 11.72 -24.62
CA LEU A 205 4.20 11.92 -25.20
C LEU A 205 4.26 12.84 -26.41
N VAL A 206 4.96 13.97 -26.32
CA VAL A 206 5.17 14.87 -27.46
C VAL A 206 6.03 14.18 -28.54
N ALA A 207 7.06 13.43 -28.18
CA ALA A 207 7.90 12.68 -29.11
C ALA A 207 7.10 11.62 -29.90
N THR A 208 6.14 10.97 -29.24
CA THR A 208 5.32 9.90 -29.84
C THR A 208 4.22 10.44 -30.76
N PHE A 209 3.49 11.48 -30.33
CA PHE A 209 2.30 11.96 -31.04
C PHE A 209 2.55 13.20 -31.89
N LEU A 210 3.56 14.01 -31.57
CA LEU A 210 3.90 15.24 -32.28
C LEU A 210 5.40 15.28 -32.66
N PRO A 211 5.94 14.28 -33.38
CA PRO A 211 7.37 14.25 -33.76
C PRO A 211 7.75 15.43 -34.67
N GLY A 212 6.79 16.05 -35.35
CA GLY A 212 6.99 17.21 -36.22
C GLY A 212 7.42 18.50 -35.51
N VAL A 213 7.24 18.60 -34.18
CA VAL A 213 7.68 19.77 -33.39
C VAL A 213 9.19 19.75 -33.16
N PHE A 214 9.81 18.57 -33.19
CA PHE A 214 11.24 18.43 -32.97
C PHE A 214 12.04 18.80 -34.23
N PRO A 215 13.19 19.48 -34.11
CA PRO A 215 14.09 19.71 -35.24
C PRO A 215 14.58 18.41 -35.89
N GLU A 216 14.91 18.43 -37.18
CA GLU A 216 15.35 17.25 -37.94
C GLU A 216 16.58 16.56 -37.31
N ALA A 217 17.48 17.33 -36.68
CA ALA A 217 18.64 16.80 -35.97
C ALA A 217 18.29 15.82 -34.83
N TYR A 218 17.08 15.93 -34.24
CA TYR A 218 16.59 15.05 -33.18
C TYR A 218 15.71 13.90 -33.70
N ARG A 219 15.36 13.90 -34.99
CA ARG A 219 14.59 12.83 -35.64
C ARG A 219 15.57 11.80 -36.22
N MET A 220 15.98 10.84 -35.40
CA MET A 220 16.88 9.78 -35.83
C MET A 220 16.11 8.76 -36.68
N GLY A 221 16.15 8.92 -38.00
CA GLY A 221 15.68 7.95 -39.01
C GLY A 221 14.17 7.63 -39.00
N HIS A 222 13.69 7.01 -37.92
CA HIS A 222 12.35 6.45 -37.78
C HIS A 222 11.52 7.11 -36.66
N GLY A 223 12.08 8.06 -35.91
CA GLY A 223 11.35 8.76 -34.84
C GLY A 223 12.21 9.67 -33.97
N VAL A 224 11.60 10.16 -32.89
CA VAL A 224 12.29 10.87 -31.81
C VAL A 224 12.42 9.89 -30.64
N GLY A 225 13.58 9.82 -30.01
CA GLY A 225 13.79 8.94 -28.84
C GLY A 225 12.80 9.24 -27.73
N THR A 226 12.27 8.19 -27.09
CA THR A 226 11.34 8.24 -25.96
C THR A 226 12.06 7.92 -24.65
N TYR A 227 11.44 8.29 -23.53
CA TYR A 227 11.94 8.08 -22.15
C TYR A 227 10.84 7.47 -21.25
N TYR A 228 9.92 6.69 -21.83
CA TYR A 228 8.86 6.02 -21.09
C TYR A 228 9.43 4.99 -20.11
N GLU A 229 10.47 4.26 -20.53
CA GLU A 229 11.22 3.32 -19.70
C GLU A 229 11.86 4.02 -18.50
N ALA A 230 12.48 5.19 -18.71
CA ALA A 230 13.14 5.92 -17.64
C ALA A 230 12.12 6.36 -16.58
N ALA A 231 10.97 6.91 -17.02
CA ALA A 231 9.89 7.31 -16.12
C ALA A 231 9.37 6.13 -15.27
N VAL A 232 9.12 4.98 -15.90
CA VAL A 232 8.57 3.80 -15.22
C VAL A 232 9.59 3.13 -14.30
N VAL A 233 10.85 3.03 -14.73
CA VAL A 233 11.94 2.47 -13.90
C VAL A 233 12.16 3.32 -12.65
N ILE A 234 12.15 4.66 -12.77
CA ILE A 234 12.25 5.55 -11.61
C ILE A 234 11.10 5.27 -10.64
N VAL A 235 9.85 5.20 -11.12
CA VAL A 235 8.67 4.90 -10.29
C VAL A 235 8.81 3.55 -9.59
N ALA A 236 9.23 2.50 -10.31
CA ALA A 236 9.41 1.17 -9.75
C ALA A 236 10.47 1.16 -8.64
N LEU A 237 11.63 1.78 -8.85
CA LEU A 237 12.72 1.84 -7.87
C LEU A 237 12.34 2.66 -6.63
N VAL A 238 11.58 3.75 -6.80
CA VAL A 238 11.05 4.52 -5.67
C VAL A 238 10.10 3.66 -4.82
N PHE A 239 9.20 2.90 -5.45
CA PHE A 239 8.33 1.97 -4.73
C PHE A 239 9.13 0.89 -3.97
N VAL A 240 10.18 0.33 -4.58
CA VAL A 240 11.07 -0.61 -3.90
C VAL A 240 11.68 0.03 -2.65
N GLY A 241 12.21 1.25 -2.77
CA GLY A 241 12.77 1.98 -1.63
C GLY A 241 11.75 2.18 -0.50
N GLN A 242 10.53 2.60 -0.83
CA GLN A 242 9.46 2.82 0.15
C GLN A 242 9.01 1.52 0.84
N VAL A 243 8.89 0.43 0.09
CA VAL A 243 8.53 -0.88 0.66
C VAL A 243 9.63 -1.39 1.60
N LEU A 244 10.90 -1.23 1.22
CA LEU A 244 12.03 -1.60 2.09
C LEU A 244 12.08 -0.75 3.36
N GLU A 245 11.81 0.54 3.26
CA GLU A 245 11.75 1.48 4.40
C GLU A 245 10.62 1.11 5.37
N LEU A 246 9.39 0.97 4.88
CA LEU A 246 8.22 0.62 5.70
C LEU A 246 8.40 -0.74 6.38
N ARG A 247 8.88 -1.75 5.64
CA ARG A 247 9.12 -3.09 6.19
C ARG A 247 10.22 -3.11 7.25
N ALA A 248 11.22 -2.25 7.14
CA ALA A 248 12.24 -2.10 8.16
C ALA A 248 11.65 -1.49 9.45
N ARG A 249 10.75 -0.51 9.33
CA ARG A 249 10.10 0.15 10.47
C ARG A 249 9.15 -0.76 11.23
N GLU A 250 8.27 -1.50 10.55
CA GLU A 250 7.35 -2.45 11.18
C GLU A 250 8.11 -3.45 12.06
N ARG A 251 9.20 -4.03 11.54
CA ARG A 251 10.03 -5.00 12.29
C ARG A 251 10.69 -4.43 13.54
N THR A 252 10.96 -3.13 13.59
CA THR A 252 11.56 -2.48 14.77
C THR A 252 10.50 -1.96 15.75
N GLY A 253 9.26 -1.73 15.29
CA GLY A 253 8.14 -1.36 16.16
C GLY A 253 7.48 -2.54 16.87
N ASP A 254 7.62 -3.75 16.31
CA ASP A 254 7.15 -5.02 16.89
C ASP A 254 8.08 -5.56 18.02
N ALA A 255 9.23 -4.92 18.26
CA ALA A 255 10.26 -5.34 19.23
C ALA A 255 10.28 -4.45 20.48
#